data_AF-A0A950BYJ8-F1
#
_entry.id   AF-A0A950BYJ8-F1
#
_cell.length_a   1.000
_cell.length_b   1.000
_cell.length_c   1.000
_cell.angle_alpha   90.00
_cell.angle_beta   90.00
_cell.angle_gamma   90.00
#
_symmetry.space_group_name_H-M   'P 1'
#
loop_
_entity.id
_entity.type
_entity.pdbx_description
1 polymer ?
#
loop_
_entity_poly.entity_id
_entity_poly.type
_entity_poly.pdbx_seq_one_letter_code
_entity_poly.pdbx_strand_id
1 'polypeptide(L)'
;MSTTSDRRKIGEIRPSQLLYTFGVGATVELPNLSVMVMGLDDWPVEQGTTEISEPRLLKAVQGELGPQVAKLLTPPLTSESTGVASSPFDDTANVGVPVAPFPRWKVCPHPHCRLLAPIQSGLFELKLDPYRKDRSRYVHRICKKPGKPPTVVPARFLVACENGHLDDFPWVEFVHRGKTDCRYELRLYELGASGEVADIQVECVKCNKTRRMSDAFSDEGRDELSQCRGRQPHLRKYDEDPCKGKQRAILLGASNSWFPIPLSVLSIPTSSDKLAQLIEMNWAELEECESGRDVKMKWRLLKGLATHTEDQIWEAVTKRKCSSAQEEDEFVDVRRPEWEVFSNPDSSRNSRNFKLRVVDSPKPYRHLLKKVVLAERLREVRSLIGFTRIESPGEYTELGDFPKDQRVPLSRTVPKWVPTSEIRGEGVFLQFSEHSIEMWVKKTKEREGEFFEAHRRWRLNRGLNTTLLARQVSALARS
;
A
#
# COMPACT_ATOMS: atom_id res chain seq x y z
N MET A 1 9.36 -23.85 3.41
CA MET A 1 7.96 -23.43 3.28
C MET A 1 7.30 -23.65 4.63
N SER A 2 6.73 -22.61 5.24
CA SER A 2 5.98 -22.77 6.51
C SER A 2 4.62 -23.37 6.14
N THR A 3 4.34 -24.56 6.66
CA THR A 3 3.02 -25.20 6.54
C THR A 3 1.98 -24.30 7.20
N THR A 4 0.76 -24.27 6.66
CA THR A 4 -0.37 -23.49 7.19
C THR A 4 -0.65 -23.73 8.67
N SER A 5 -0.25 -24.88 9.21
CA SER A 5 -0.39 -25.29 10.62
C SER A 5 0.38 -24.43 11.64
N ASP A 6 1.36 -23.61 11.22
CA ASP A 6 2.18 -22.78 12.12
C ASP A 6 1.77 -21.30 12.17
N ARG A 7 0.75 -20.90 11.40
CA ARG A 7 0.31 -19.50 11.35
C ARG A 7 -0.52 -19.16 12.58
N ARG A 8 -0.13 -18.11 13.32
CA ARG A 8 -0.90 -17.58 14.44
C ARG A 8 -1.23 -16.11 14.24
N LYS A 9 -2.44 -15.72 14.61
CA LYS A 9 -2.84 -14.30 14.64
C LYS A 9 -2.05 -13.55 15.72
N ILE A 10 -1.28 -12.52 15.33
CA ILE A 10 -0.41 -11.75 16.24
C ILE A 10 -0.87 -10.30 16.47
N GLY A 11 -1.87 -9.83 15.72
CA GLY A 11 -2.32 -8.45 15.77
C GLY A 11 -3.51 -8.22 14.85
N GLU A 12 -4.03 -6.98 14.88
CA GLU A 12 -5.19 -6.55 14.11
C GLU A 12 -4.95 -5.14 13.57
N ILE A 13 -5.33 -4.90 12.33
CA ILE A 13 -5.24 -3.60 11.64
C ILE A 13 -6.53 -3.39 10.84
N ARG A 14 -6.90 -2.12 10.62
CA ARG A 14 -8.11 -1.83 9.84
C ARG A 14 -7.87 -2.15 8.36
N PRO A 15 -8.83 -2.74 7.65
CA PRO A 15 -8.64 -3.15 6.26
C PRO A 15 -8.23 -2.02 5.33
N SER A 16 -8.77 -0.81 5.53
CA SER A 16 -8.35 0.37 4.75
C SER A 16 -6.87 0.71 4.94
N GLN A 17 -6.30 0.50 6.13
CA GLN A 17 -4.88 0.78 6.38
C GLN A 17 -3.96 -0.14 5.56
N LEU A 18 -4.40 -1.33 5.17
CA LEU A 18 -3.66 -2.24 4.28
C LEU A 18 -3.51 -1.71 2.84
N LEU A 19 -4.24 -0.66 2.45
CA LEU A 19 -4.05 -0.03 1.14
C LEU A 19 -3.32 1.32 1.24
N TYR A 20 -3.36 1.98 2.41
CA TYR A 20 -2.81 3.33 2.57
C TYR A 20 -1.48 3.43 3.30
N THR A 21 -1.22 2.57 4.27
CA THR A 21 -0.13 2.78 5.23
C THR A 21 0.65 1.50 5.51
N PHE A 22 -0.08 0.39 5.62
CA PHE A 22 0.43 -0.90 6.03
C PHE A 22 0.15 -1.96 4.96
N GLY A 23 0.29 -1.60 3.68
CA GLY A 23 0.09 -2.54 2.59
C GLY A 23 1.24 -3.53 2.42
N VAL A 24 1.15 -4.35 1.36
CA VAL A 24 2.21 -5.30 1.01
C VAL A 24 3.57 -4.59 0.96
N GLY A 25 4.57 -5.16 1.63
CA GLY A 25 5.89 -4.55 1.75
C GLY A 25 6.03 -3.50 2.85
N ALA A 26 4.95 -2.99 3.42
CA ALA A 26 5.04 -2.08 4.55
C ALA A 26 5.42 -2.82 5.84
N THR A 27 6.09 -2.10 6.74
CA THR A 27 6.36 -2.55 8.11
C THR A 27 5.24 -2.08 9.03
N VAL A 28 4.79 -2.96 9.93
CA VAL A 28 3.77 -2.72 10.95
C VAL A 28 4.41 -2.90 12.31
N GLU A 29 4.29 -1.89 13.16
CA GLU A 29 4.74 -1.94 14.54
C GLU A 29 3.59 -2.42 15.44
N LEU A 30 3.77 -3.62 15.99
CA LEU A 30 2.92 -4.20 17.04
C LEU A 30 3.59 -3.94 18.40
N PRO A 31 2.86 -4.04 19.53
CA PRO A 31 3.37 -3.66 20.86
C PRO A 31 4.73 -4.26 21.25
N ASN A 32 5.02 -5.50 20.84
CA ASN A 32 6.29 -6.18 21.14
C ASN A 32 6.98 -6.79 19.91
N LEU A 33 6.47 -6.53 18.70
CA LEU A 33 6.96 -7.12 17.45
C LEU A 33 6.91 -6.09 16.33
N SER A 34 7.96 -6.04 15.52
CA SER A 34 7.90 -5.39 14.20
C SER A 34 7.80 -6.48 13.14
N VAL A 35 6.83 -6.31 12.24
CA VAL A 35 6.53 -7.27 11.18
C VAL A 35 6.37 -6.55 9.85
N MET A 36 6.52 -7.29 8.76
CA MET A 36 6.27 -6.82 7.41
C MET A 36 5.09 -7.56 6.82
N VAL A 37 4.26 -6.87 6.05
CA VAL A 37 3.17 -7.46 5.28
C VAL A 37 3.72 -8.19 4.05
N MET A 38 3.38 -9.46 3.92
CA MET A 38 3.89 -10.33 2.86
C MET A 38 3.12 -10.16 1.56
N GLY A 39 3.74 -10.59 0.46
CA GLY A 39 3.17 -10.52 -0.88
C GLY A 39 1.91 -11.33 -1.08
N LEU A 40 1.21 -11.05 -2.19
CA LEU A 40 -0.08 -11.64 -2.53
C LEU A 40 -0.03 -13.17 -2.66
N ASP A 41 1.13 -13.74 -3.00
CA ASP A 41 1.34 -15.19 -3.08
C ASP A 41 1.06 -15.92 -1.76
N ASP A 42 1.24 -15.25 -0.61
CA ASP A 42 1.04 -15.86 0.71
C ASP A 42 -0.41 -15.70 1.22
N TRP A 43 -1.21 -14.83 0.59
CA TRP A 43 -2.53 -14.42 1.08
C TRP A 43 -3.56 -15.54 0.86
N PRO A 44 -4.37 -15.87 1.89
CA PRO A 44 -5.38 -16.92 1.76
C PRO A 44 -6.59 -16.41 0.97
N VAL A 45 -6.53 -16.47 -0.35
CA VAL A 45 -7.60 -15.97 -1.24
C VAL A 45 -8.93 -16.69 -1.00
N GLU A 46 -8.89 -18.01 -0.85
CA GLU A 46 -10.08 -18.84 -0.66
C GLU A 46 -10.76 -18.65 0.71
N GLN A 47 -10.09 -17.99 1.67
CA GLN A 47 -10.57 -17.85 3.05
C GLN A 47 -10.64 -16.37 3.42
N GLY A 48 -11.87 -15.83 3.51
CA GLY A 48 -12.11 -14.50 4.06
C GLY A 48 -11.90 -13.33 3.10
N THR A 49 -11.65 -13.57 1.80
CA THR A 49 -11.70 -12.50 0.79
C THR A 49 -13.09 -12.39 0.18
N THR A 50 -13.47 -11.20 -0.27
CA THR A 50 -14.72 -10.93 -0.98
C THR A 50 -14.41 -10.19 -2.26
N GLU A 51 -15.07 -10.57 -3.35
CA GLU A 51 -14.90 -9.94 -4.64
C GLU A 51 -15.66 -8.61 -4.71
N ILE A 52 -14.98 -7.55 -5.16
CA ILE A 52 -15.55 -6.24 -5.40
C ILE A 52 -15.76 -6.08 -6.90
N SER A 53 -17.02 -5.95 -7.32
CA SER A 53 -17.33 -5.64 -8.72
C SER A 53 -17.19 -4.12 -8.99
N GLU A 54 -16.22 -3.77 -9.84
CA GLU A 54 -16.06 -2.43 -10.43
C GLU A 54 -15.30 -2.54 -11.77
N PRO A 55 -16.01 -2.65 -12.91
CA PRO A 55 -15.40 -2.93 -14.22
C PRO A 55 -14.41 -1.86 -14.68
N ARG A 56 -14.68 -0.57 -14.40
CA ARG A 56 -13.81 0.54 -14.82
C ARG A 56 -12.45 0.47 -14.13
N LEU A 57 -12.46 0.14 -12.83
CA LEU A 57 -11.24 -0.06 -12.06
C LEU A 57 -10.48 -1.31 -12.53
N LEU A 58 -11.19 -2.40 -12.81
CA LEU A 58 -10.58 -3.62 -13.33
C LEU A 58 -9.84 -3.37 -14.65
N LYS A 59 -10.47 -2.66 -15.60
CA LYS A 59 -9.82 -2.27 -16.86
C LYS A 59 -8.58 -1.39 -16.63
N ALA A 60 -8.68 -0.38 -15.75
CA ALA A 60 -7.54 0.47 -15.43
C ALA A 60 -6.37 -0.32 -14.80
N VAL A 61 -6.68 -1.27 -13.91
CA VAL A 61 -5.67 -2.18 -13.33
C VAL A 61 -5.06 -3.09 -14.40
N GLN A 62 -5.87 -3.61 -15.33
CA GLN A 62 -5.40 -4.43 -16.45
C GLN A 62 -4.49 -3.66 -17.41
N GLY A 63 -4.76 -2.37 -17.66
CA GLY A 63 -3.87 -1.50 -18.43
C GLY A 63 -2.49 -1.32 -17.79
N GLU A 64 -2.42 -1.35 -16.45
CA GLU A 64 -1.18 -1.16 -15.70
C GLU A 64 -0.38 -2.44 -15.42
N LEU A 65 -1.08 -3.51 -15.03
CA LEU A 65 -0.47 -4.78 -14.61
C LEU A 65 -0.58 -5.88 -15.67
N GLY A 66 -1.48 -5.75 -16.64
CA GLY A 66 -1.74 -6.71 -17.71
C GLY A 66 -3.13 -7.39 -17.61
N PRO A 67 -3.60 -8.00 -18.72
CA PRO A 67 -4.95 -8.56 -18.85
C PRO A 67 -5.20 -9.80 -17.98
N GLN A 68 -4.15 -10.42 -17.43
CA GLN A 68 -4.27 -11.59 -16.55
C GLN A 68 -4.91 -11.29 -15.18
N VAL A 69 -5.06 -10.01 -14.80
CA VAL A 69 -5.77 -9.62 -13.59
C VAL A 69 -7.28 -9.80 -13.84
N ALA A 70 -7.87 -10.81 -13.21
CA ALA A 70 -9.28 -11.15 -13.37
C ALA A 70 -10.17 -10.62 -12.25
N LYS A 71 -9.62 -10.45 -11.03
CA LYS A 71 -10.44 -10.18 -9.83
C LYS A 71 -9.91 -9.04 -8.97
N LEU A 72 -10.85 -8.28 -8.39
CA LEU A 72 -10.59 -7.27 -7.37
C LEU A 72 -11.07 -7.82 -6.01
N LEU A 73 -10.16 -8.10 -5.09
CA LEU A 73 -10.51 -8.81 -3.85
C LEU A 73 -10.21 -7.97 -2.62
N THR A 74 -11.09 -8.04 -1.61
CA THR A 74 -10.78 -7.47 -0.29
C THR A 74 -9.63 -8.21 0.38
N PRO A 75 -8.87 -7.54 1.26
CA PRO A 75 -7.98 -8.25 2.15
C PRO A 75 -8.73 -9.32 2.96
N PRO A 76 -8.07 -10.45 3.30
CA PRO A 76 -8.69 -11.53 4.04
C PRO A 76 -9.13 -11.05 5.43
N LEU A 77 -10.43 -11.18 5.69
CA LEU A 77 -11.07 -10.88 6.96
C LEU A 77 -11.50 -12.18 7.63
N THR A 78 -11.24 -12.28 8.94
CA THR A 78 -11.90 -13.30 9.75
C THR A 78 -13.40 -13.03 9.73
N SER A 79 -14.23 -14.02 9.42
CA SER A 79 -15.68 -13.87 9.57
C SER A 79 -15.97 -13.58 11.04
N GLU A 80 -16.72 -12.51 11.32
CA GLU A 80 -17.23 -12.26 12.66
C GLU A 80 -18.27 -13.34 12.97
N SER A 81 -17.83 -14.45 13.57
CA SER A 81 -18.77 -15.44 14.09
C SER A 81 -19.56 -14.78 15.21
N THR A 82 -20.88 -14.73 15.04
CA THR A 82 -21.88 -14.25 15.99
C THR A 82 -21.57 -14.66 17.43
N GLY A 83 -21.13 -13.71 18.26
CA GLY A 83 -21.24 -13.71 19.73
C GLY A 83 -20.53 -14.81 20.55
N VAL A 84 -20.00 -15.86 19.92
CA VAL A 84 -19.22 -16.91 20.60
C VAL A 84 -17.75 -16.62 20.38
N ALA A 85 -16.98 -16.52 21.46
CA ALA A 85 -15.53 -16.35 21.39
C ALA A 85 -14.93 -17.53 20.60
N SER A 86 -14.63 -17.29 19.32
CA SER A 86 -13.97 -18.26 18.44
C SER A 86 -12.68 -18.73 19.10
N SER A 87 -12.49 -20.05 19.21
CA SER A 87 -11.31 -20.61 19.85
C SER A 87 -10.08 -20.17 19.05
N PRO A 88 -8.97 -19.73 19.69
CA PRO A 88 -7.73 -19.40 18.98
C PRO A 88 -7.13 -20.57 18.17
N PHE A 89 -7.66 -21.77 18.35
CA PHE A 89 -7.26 -23.00 17.68
C PHE A 89 -8.17 -23.38 16.49
N ASP A 90 -9.23 -22.62 16.22
CA ASP A 90 -10.08 -22.85 15.05
C ASP A 90 -9.33 -22.40 13.77
N ASP A 91 -9.50 -23.16 12.67
CA ASP A 91 -8.84 -22.86 11.38
C ASP A 91 -9.21 -21.47 10.85
N THR A 92 -10.43 -20.98 11.15
CA THR A 92 -10.90 -19.65 10.78
C THR A 92 -10.26 -18.53 11.63
N ALA A 93 -9.80 -18.82 12.85
CA ALA A 93 -9.26 -17.82 13.77
C ALA A 93 -7.92 -17.24 13.31
N ASN A 94 -7.19 -17.98 12.46
CA ASN A 94 -5.90 -17.58 11.88
C ASN A 94 -6.02 -17.03 10.44
N VAL A 95 -7.24 -16.89 9.92
CA VAL A 95 -7.49 -16.20 8.65
C VAL A 95 -7.20 -14.72 8.80
N GLY A 96 -6.26 -14.23 8.01
CA GLY A 96 -5.84 -12.84 8.00
C GLY A 96 -4.67 -12.61 7.05
N VAL A 97 -4.17 -11.38 7.05
CA VAL A 97 -3.05 -11.00 6.18
C VAL A 97 -1.73 -11.60 6.70
N PRO A 98 -1.00 -12.36 5.88
CA PRO A 98 0.27 -12.94 6.29
C PRO A 98 1.32 -11.86 6.52
N VAL A 99 2.05 -12.02 7.62
CA VAL A 99 3.15 -11.14 8.02
C VAL A 99 4.38 -11.97 8.39
N ALA A 100 5.56 -11.36 8.27
CA ALA A 100 6.80 -11.98 8.74
C ALA A 100 7.61 -11.02 9.63
N PRO A 101 8.39 -11.54 10.59
CA PRO A 101 9.27 -10.71 11.41
C PRO A 101 10.25 -9.89 10.56
N PHE A 102 10.19 -8.57 10.69
CA PHE A 102 11.10 -7.65 10.02
C PHE A 102 11.24 -6.35 10.82
N PRO A 103 12.46 -5.81 11.05
CA PRO A 103 13.75 -6.38 10.66
C PRO A 103 14.05 -7.71 11.37
N ARG A 104 14.91 -8.50 10.74
CA ARG A 104 15.43 -9.77 11.26
C ARG A 104 16.48 -9.55 12.33
N TRP A 105 17.16 -8.41 12.34
CA TRP A 105 18.08 -8.06 13.41
C TRP A 105 17.35 -7.50 14.62
N LYS A 106 17.70 -8.00 15.81
CA LYS A 106 17.15 -7.59 17.10
C LYS A 106 18.28 -7.20 18.05
N VAL A 107 17.94 -6.36 19.03
CA VAL A 107 18.83 -5.90 20.09
C VAL A 107 18.26 -6.31 21.45
N CYS A 108 19.10 -6.87 22.31
CA CYS A 108 18.76 -7.07 23.71
C CYS A 108 18.81 -5.73 24.45
N PRO A 109 17.70 -5.23 25.04
CA PRO A 109 17.70 -3.92 25.70
C PRO A 109 18.45 -3.91 27.04
N HIS A 110 18.86 -5.08 27.55
CA HIS A 110 19.55 -5.16 28.84
C HIS A 110 20.93 -4.45 28.76
N PRO A 111 21.21 -3.45 29.62
CA PRO A 111 22.39 -2.59 29.51
C PRO A 111 23.74 -3.31 29.48
N HIS A 112 23.88 -4.43 30.20
CA HIS A 112 25.13 -5.21 30.23
C HIS A 112 25.24 -6.25 29.12
N CYS A 113 24.17 -6.46 28.34
CA CYS A 113 24.16 -7.43 27.26
C CYS A 113 24.26 -6.73 25.90
N ARG A 114 23.29 -5.85 25.58
CA ARG A 114 23.22 -5.07 24.32
C ARG A 114 23.51 -5.87 23.04
N LEU A 115 23.30 -7.18 23.09
CA LEU A 115 23.57 -8.12 21.99
C LEU A 115 22.73 -7.73 20.78
N LEU A 116 23.40 -7.56 19.65
CA LEU A 116 22.83 -7.31 18.34
C LEU A 116 23.06 -8.55 17.46
N ALA A 117 21.98 -9.23 17.08
CA ALA A 117 22.07 -10.44 16.28
C ALA A 117 20.84 -10.62 15.37
N PRO A 118 20.95 -11.39 14.28
CA PRO A 118 19.79 -11.79 13.50
C PRO A 118 18.98 -12.89 14.22
N ILE A 119 17.67 -12.96 13.99
CA ILE A 119 16.81 -14.04 14.51
C ILE A 119 17.28 -15.45 14.07
N GLN A 120 17.97 -15.55 12.93
CA GLN A 120 18.54 -16.81 12.43
C GLN A 120 19.67 -17.37 13.32
N SER A 121 20.26 -16.55 14.20
CA SER A 121 21.33 -16.99 15.11
C SER A 121 20.85 -18.01 16.16
N GLY A 122 19.54 -18.16 16.36
CA GLY A 122 18.97 -19.01 17.40
C GLY A 122 19.09 -18.44 18.82
N LEU A 123 19.67 -17.25 18.99
CA LEU A 123 19.82 -16.58 20.29
C LEU A 123 18.50 -15.96 20.79
N PHE A 124 17.58 -15.69 19.87
CA PHE A 124 16.27 -15.11 20.16
C PHE A 124 15.15 -16.12 19.91
N GLU A 125 14.32 -16.32 20.93
CA GLU A 125 13.21 -17.27 20.91
C GLU A 125 11.89 -16.52 20.72
N LEU A 126 11.08 -16.94 19.74
CA LEU A 126 9.73 -16.40 19.54
C LEU A 126 8.77 -17.05 20.54
N LYS A 127 8.15 -16.24 21.41
CA LYS A 127 7.09 -16.67 22.32
C LYS A 127 5.77 -16.10 21.84
N LEU A 128 4.86 -16.98 21.43
CA LEU A 128 3.51 -16.64 20.98
C LEU A 128 2.52 -16.92 22.11
N ASP A 129 1.61 -15.97 22.35
CA ASP A 129 0.52 -16.11 23.30
C ASP A 129 -0.81 -16.19 22.52
N PRO A 130 -1.49 -17.37 22.50
CA PRO A 130 -2.71 -17.56 21.71
C PRO A 130 -3.88 -16.67 22.12
N TYR A 131 -3.98 -16.32 23.40
CA TYR A 131 -5.11 -15.56 23.93
C TYR A 131 -4.81 -14.06 23.98
N ARG A 132 -3.55 -13.71 24.28
CA ARG A 132 -3.07 -12.34 24.41
C ARG A 132 -2.06 -12.03 23.31
N LYS A 133 -2.57 -11.78 22.12
CA LYS A 133 -1.80 -11.48 20.90
C LYS A 133 -0.74 -10.39 21.15
N ASP A 134 -1.10 -9.38 21.94
CA ASP A 134 -0.24 -8.26 22.37
C ASP A 134 1.02 -8.69 23.14
N ARG A 135 1.00 -9.86 23.78
CA ARG A 135 2.14 -10.41 24.56
C ARG A 135 3.12 -11.23 23.73
N SER A 136 2.78 -11.54 22.47
CA SER A 136 3.65 -12.26 21.56
C SER A 136 4.91 -11.44 21.30
N ARG A 137 6.09 -12.06 21.48
CA ARG A 137 7.37 -11.33 21.50
C ARG A 137 8.57 -12.25 21.29
N TYR A 138 9.69 -11.66 20.88
CA TYR A 138 10.98 -12.33 20.94
C TYR A 138 11.66 -12.11 22.30
N VAL A 139 12.26 -13.14 22.86
CA VAL A 139 13.04 -13.05 24.11
C VAL A 139 14.47 -13.52 23.92
N HIS A 140 15.41 -12.91 24.65
CA HIS A 140 16.78 -13.37 24.68
C HIS A 140 16.96 -14.42 25.78
N ARG A 141 17.02 -15.70 25.39
CA ARG A 141 17.04 -16.84 26.33
C ARG A 141 18.33 -16.93 27.15
N ILE A 142 19.48 -16.67 26.53
CA ILE A 142 20.82 -16.81 27.14
C ILE A 142 21.34 -15.43 27.60
N CYS A 143 20.45 -14.61 28.18
CA CYS A 143 20.84 -13.32 28.73
C CYS A 143 21.38 -13.48 30.15
N LYS A 144 22.46 -12.76 30.48
CA LYS A 144 23.02 -12.67 31.85
C LYS A 144 22.11 -11.93 32.85
N LYS A 145 20.94 -11.45 32.41
CA LYS A 145 19.97 -10.78 33.27
C LYS A 145 19.37 -11.79 34.26
N PRO A 146 19.41 -11.54 35.59
CA PRO A 146 18.75 -12.42 36.56
C PRO A 146 17.23 -12.41 36.37
N GLY A 147 16.61 -13.60 36.47
CA GLY A 147 15.16 -13.78 36.41
C GLY A 147 14.62 -13.99 35.00
N LYS A 148 13.54 -13.26 34.64
CA LYS A 148 12.83 -13.46 33.37
C LYS A 148 13.67 -12.99 32.17
N PRO A 149 13.74 -13.77 31.07
CA PRO A 149 14.49 -13.39 29.89
C PRO A 149 13.93 -12.07 29.31
N PRO A 150 14.79 -11.09 28.99
CA PRO A 150 14.34 -9.81 28.49
C PRO A 150 13.74 -9.94 27.09
N THR A 151 12.70 -9.14 26.84
CA THR A 151 12.10 -8.97 25.52
C THR A 151 13.06 -8.17 24.64
N VAL A 152 13.35 -8.65 23.43
CA VAL A 152 14.28 -7.96 22.51
C VAL A 152 13.51 -6.99 21.63
N VAL A 153 14.20 -5.92 21.21
CA VAL A 153 13.64 -4.87 20.35
C VAL A 153 14.18 -5.01 18.93
N PRO A 154 13.44 -4.62 17.88
CA PRO A 154 13.98 -4.58 16.52
C PRO A 154 15.16 -3.61 16.42
N ALA A 155 16.18 -3.99 15.65
CA ALA A 155 17.24 -3.07 15.30
C ALA A 155 16.68 -2.04 14.30
N ARG A 156 16.48 -0.81 14.74
CA ARG A 156 15.71 0.22 14.01
C ARG A 156 16.35 0.79 12.75
N PHE A 157 17.46 0.23 12.28
CA PHE A 157 18.18 0.70 11.10
C PHE A 157 18.02 -0.31 9.97
N LEU A 158 17.72 0.21 8.78
CA LEU A 158 17.48 -0.54 7.55
C LEU A 158 18.27 0.08 6.41
N VAL A 159 18.37 -0.62 5.28
CA VAL A 159 18.81 -0.04 4.02
C VAL A 159 17.73 -0.17 2.96
N ALA A 160 17.49 0.89 2.21
CA ALA A 160 16.55 0.92 1.10
C ALA A 160 17.19 1.56 -0.14
N CYS A 161 16.67 1.30 -1.33
CA CYS A 161 17.08 1.99 -2.55
C CYS A 161 15.89 2.64 -3.28
N GLU A 162 16.20 3.51 -4.24
CA GLU A 162 15.21 4.25 -5.06
C GLU A 162 14.34 3.32 -5.92
N ASN A 163 14.82 2.11 -6.25
CA ASN A 163 14.03 1.07 -6.91
C ASN A 163 13.10 0.32 -5.95
N GLY A 164 13.02 0.76 -4.68
CA GLY A 164 12.08 0.27 -3.67
C GLY A 164 12.48 -1.03 -2.96
N HIS A 165 13.71 -1.52 -3.16
CA HIS A 165 14.29 -2.60 -2.35
C HIS A 165 14.44 -2.21 -0.89
N LEU A 166 14.38 -3.22 -0.02
CA LEU A 166 14.55 -3.04 1.42
C LEU A 166 15.34 -4.22 1.99
N ASP A 167 16.32 -3.95 2.84
CA ASP A 167 17.06 -4.98 3.56
C ASP A 167 17.31 -4.55 5.01
N ASP A 168 17.64 -5.53 5.82
CA ASP A 168 18.25 -5.30 7.12
C ASP A 168 19.55 -4.52 6.93
N PHE A 169 19.86 -3.62 7.86
CA PHE A 169 21.12 -2.88 7.79
C PHE A 169 22.33 -3.83 7.82
N PRO A 170 23.37 -3.61 6.99
CA PRO A 170 24.53 -4.50 6.88
C PRO A 170 25.48 -4.31 8.07
N TRP A 171 25.04 -4.72 9.27
CA TRP A 171 25.71 -4.47 10.55
C TRP A 171 27.16 -4.96 10.59
N VAL A 172 27.43 -6.13 10.02
CA VAL A 172 28.77 -6.74 10.04
C VAL A 172 29.70 -5.94 9.14
N GLU A 173 29.33 -5.72 7.88
CA GLU A 173 30.14 -4.99 6.92
C GLU A 173 30.33 -3.52 7.33
N PHE A 174 29.31 -2.91 7.92
CA PHE A 174 29.35 -1.53 8.40
C PHE A 174 30.41 -1.31 9.48
N VAL A 175 30.43 -2.14 10.53
CA VAL A 175 31.41 -2.06 11.64
C VAL A 175 32.83 -2.30 11.13
N HIS A 176 33.00 -3.18 10.16
CA HIS A 176 34.32 -3.59 9.68
C HIS A 176 34.83 -2.75 8.51
N ARG A 177 34.02 -1.80 8.00
CA ARG A 177 34.28 -0.99 6.79
C ARG A 177 34.52 -1.85 5.55
N GLY A 178 33.70 -2.88 5.36
CA GLY A 178 33.78 -3.78 4.21
C GLY A 178 33.59 -5.25 4.55
N LYS A 179 33.90 -6.12 3.57
CA LYS A 179 33.84 -7.58 3.75
C LYS A 179 34.83 -8.03 4.83
N THR A 180 34.43 -9.00 5.64
CA THR A 180 35.25 -9.51 6.75
C THR A 180 34.99 -10.99 6.98
N ASP A 181 36.01 -11.72 7.40
CA ASP A 181 35.92 -13.12 7.85
C ASP A 181 35.73 -13.22 9.38
N CYS A 182 35.50 -12.10 10.06
CA CYS A 182 35.24 -12.09 11.50
C CYS A 182 33.97 -12.88 11.81
N ARG A 183 34.03 -13.80 12.78
CA ARG A 183 32.83 -14.53 13.30
C ARG A 183 31.87 -13.66 14.12
N TYR A 184 32.08 -12.33 14.09
CA TYR A 184 31.31 -11.22 14.67
C TYR A 184 30.49 -11.53 15.93
N GLU A 185 30.76 -10.77 17.00
CA GLU A 185 29.85 -10.68 18.14
C GLU A 185 29.51 -9.21 18.32
N LEU A 186 28.36 -8.80 17.80
CA LEU A 186 28.00 -7.39 17.75
C LEU A 186 27.20 -6.97 18.99
N ARG A 187 27.50 -5.78 19.48
CA ARG A 187 26.72 -5.09 20.51
C ARG A 187 26.37 -3.68 20.05
N LEU A 188 25.17 -3.24 20.39
CA LEU A 188 24.66 -1.91 20.02
C LEU A 188 24.43 -1.09 21.29
N TYR A 189 25.27 -0.10 21.55
CA TYR A 189 25.17 0.78 22.70
C TYR A 189 24.50 2.10 22.34
N GLU A 190 23.75 2.63 23.28
CA GLU A 190 23.27 4.01 23.30
C GLU A 190 24.14 4.75 24.32
N LEU A 191 24.93 5.72 23.84
CA LEU A 191 25.88 6.48 24.63
C LEU A 191 25.24 7.73 25.26
N GLY A 192 24.07 8.16 24.74
CA GLY A 192 23.31 9.31 25.19
C GLY A 192 21.90 8.96 25.66
N ALA A 193 21.27 9.89 26.37
CA ALA A 193 19.92 9.71 26.93
C ALA A 193 18.78 9.97 25.92
N SER A 194 19.08 10.63 24.79
CA SER A 194 18.08 11.10 23.81
C SER A 194 17.65 10.03 22.81
N GLY A 195 18.42 8.93 22.69
CA GLY A 195 18.16 7.90 21.67
C GLY A 195 18.31 8.43 20.24
N GLU A 196 19.07 9.50 20.03
CA GLU A 196 19.40 10.04 18.71
C GLU A 196 20.31 9.10 17.93
N VAL A 197 20.34 9.23 16.60
CA VAL A 197 21.21 8.41 15.74
C VAL A 197 22.70 8.66 16.06
N ALA A 198 23.05 9.89 16.43
CA ALA A 198 24.43 10.27 16.78
C ALA A 198 24.96 9.55 18.01
N ASP A 199 24.08 9.17 18.93
CA ASP A 199 24.42 8.55 20.21
C ASP A 199 24.46 7.02 20.14
N ILE A 200 24.22 6.42 18.98
CA ILE A 200 24.25 4.97 18.82
C ILE A 200 25.59 4.52 18.25
N GLN A 201 26.23 3.59 18.96
CA GLN A 201 27.49 2.97 18.56
C GLN A 201 27.33 1.47 18.47
N VAL A 202 27.84 0.88 17.39
CA VAL A 202 27.97 -0.56 17.22
C VAL A 202 29.42 -0.97 17.47
N GLU A 203 29.60 -2.06 18.21
CA GLU A 203 30.89 -2.65 18.57
C GLU A 203 30.92 -4.12 18.16
N CYS A 204 32.04 -4.57 17.59
CA CYS A 204 32.35 -5.99 17.46
C CYS A 204 33.31 -6.42 18.57
N VAL A 205 32.80 -7.20 19.54
CA VAL A 205 33.56 -7.63 20.73
C VAL A 205 34.72 -8.57 20.39
N LYS A 206 34.66 -9.25 19.24
CA LYS A 206 35.73 -10.19 18.82
C LYS A 206 36.98 -9.48 18.32
N CYS A 207 36.84 -8.33 17.67
CA CYS A 207 37.96 -7.59 17.05
C CYS A 207 38.12 -6.17 17.58
N ASN A 208 37.31 -5.76 18.56
CA ASN A 208 37.26 -4.42 19.17
C ASN A 208 37.05 -3.27 18.18
N LYS A 209 36.55 -3.55 16.97
CA LYS A 209 36.15 -2.50 16.02
C LYS A 209 34.85 -1.88 16.47
N THR A 210 34.78 -0.55 16.37
CA THR A 210 33.59 0.23 16.73
C THR A 210 33.25 1.22 15.64
N ARG A 211 31.96 1.56 15.53
CA ARG A 211 31.48 2.56 14.57
C ARG A 211 30.21 3.23 15.07
N ARG A 212 30.10 4.55 14.86
CA ARG A 212 28.87 5.31 15.19
C ARG A 212 27.85 5.21 14.08
N MET A 213 26.57 5.20 14.43
CA MET A 213 25.49 5.13 13.45
C MET A 213 25.32 6.44 12.67
N SER A 214 25.78 7.58 13.19
CA SER A 214 25.85 8.85 12.44
C SER A 214 26.56 8.69 11.10
N ASP A 215 27.60 7.87 11.06
CA ASP A 215 28.40 7.65 9.86
C ASP A 215 27.54 7.08 8.74
N ALA A 216 26.58 6.20 9.03
CA ALA A 216 25.70 5.59 8.03
C ALA A 216 24.78 6.59 7.30
N PHE A 217 24.56 7.77 7.88
CA PHE A 217 23.70 8.83 7.33
C PHE A 217 24.48 9.99 6.71
N SER A 218 25.80 10.03 6.92
CA SER A 218 26.72 10.97 6.27
C SER A 218 26.85 10.67 4.77
N ASP A 219 27.28 11.65 3.98
CA ASP A 219 27.47 11.45 2.54
C ASP A 219 28.59 10.43 2.26
N GLU A 220 29.68 10.47 3.02
CA GLU A 220 30.76 9.48 2.96
C GLU A 220 30.26 8.06 3.29
N GLY A 221 29.43 7.92 4.32
CA GLY A 221 28.88 6.62 4.69
C GLY A 221 27.86 6.08 3.69
N ARG A 222 27.18 6.94 2.93
CA ARG A 222 26.31 6.50 1.83
C ARG A 222 27.11 5.85 0.71
N ASP A 223 28.30 6.36 0.42
CA ASP A 223 29.19 5.79 -0.59
C ASP A 223 29.92 4.53 -0.09
N GLU A 224 30.17 4.42 1.23
CA GLU A 224 30.74 3.20 1.85
C GLU A 224 29.73 2.05 2.02
N LEU A 225 28.42 2.35 2.05
CA LEU A 225 27.40 1.32 2.05
C LEU A 225 27.55 0.48 0.78
N SER A 226 27.41 -0.84 0.92
CA SER A 226 27.52 -1.79 -0.20
C SER A 226 26.55 -1.49 -1.35
N GLN A 227 26.69 -2.12 -2.50
CA GLN A 227 25.64 -2.00 -3.52
C GLN A 227 24.35 -2.67 -3.05
N CYS A 228 23.22 -2.16 -3.54
CA CYS A 228 21.91 -2.74 -3.25
C CYS A 228 21.88 -4.21 -3.70
N ARG A 229 21.49 -5.11 -2.79
CA ARG A 229 21.41 -6.55 -3.07
C ARG A 229 20.17 -6.96 -3.87
N GLY A 230 19.27 -6.03 -4.19
CA GLY A 230 18.00 -6.34 -4.85
C GLY A 230 17.02 -7.11 -3.94
N ARG A 231 17.17 -7.02 -2.61
CA ARG A 231 16.34 -7.81 -1.70
C ARG A 231 14.91 -7.27 -1.62
N GLN A 232 13.95 -8.18 -1.73
CA GLN A 232 12.51 -7.94 -1.56
C GLN A 232 11.98 -8.83 -0.43
N PRO A 233 12.06 -8.40 0.84
CA PRO A 233 11.74 -9.24 1.98
C PRO A 233 10.28 -9.69 2.00
N HIS A 234 9.36 -8.85 1.49
CA HIS A 234 7.93 -9.14 1.38
C HIS A 234 7.62 -10.29 0.42
N LEU A 235 8.47 -10.51 -0.57
CA LEU A 235 8.38 -11.62 -1.53
C LEU A 235 9.36 -12.75 -1.21
N ARG A 236 10.22 -12.58 -0.19
CA ARG A 236 11.30 -13.52 0.16
C ARG A 236 12.20 -13.86 -1.03
N LYS A 237 12.43 -12.88 -1.92
CA LYS A 237 13.28 -13.02 -3.10
C LYS A 237 14.35 -11.94 -3.16
N TYR A 238 15.30 -12.16 -4.05
CA TYR A 238 16.22 -11.15 -4.56
C TYR A 238 15.89 -10.97 -6.05
N ASP A 239 16.14 -9.79 -6.58
CA ASP A 239 16.17 -9.59 -8.02
C ASP A 239 17.26 -10.48 -8.65
N GLU A 240 16.99 -10.94 -9.87
CA GLU A 240 17.93 -11.77 -10.64
C GLU A 240 19.14 -10.92 -11.08
N ASP A 241 18.89 -9.68 -11.46
CA ASP A 241 19.91 -8.73 -11.86
C ASP A 241 20.40 -7.87 -10.69
N PRO A 242 21.71 -7.52 -10.65
CA PRO A 242 22.24 -6.59 -9.66
C PRO A 242 21.57 -5.22 -9.75
N CYS A 243 20.95 -4.81 -8.66
CA CYS A 243 20.32 -3.50 -8.56
C CYS A 243 21.36 -2.38 -8.66
N LYS A 244 21.26 -1.53 -9.69
CA LYS A 244 22.13 -0.37 -9.89
C LYS A 244 21.79 0.84 -9.00
N GLY A 245 20.67 0.77 -8.27
CA GLY A 245 20.23 1.83 -7.37
C GLY A 245 21.17 2.03 -6.19
N LYS A 246 21.36 3.30 -5.78
CA LYS A 246 22.12 3.65 -4.57
C LYS A 246 21.32 3.30 -3.33
N GLN A 247 21.89 2.48 -2.45
CA GLN A 247 21.24 2.20 -1.17
C GLN A 247 21.52 3.31 -0.16
N ARG A 248 20.55 3.57 0.71
CA ARG A 248 20.62 4.60 1.75
C ARG A 248 20.13 4.00 3.06
N ALA A 249 20.76 4.39 4.17
CA ALA A 249 20.28 4.03 5.49
C ALA A 249 18.96 4.75 5.78
N ILE A 250 17.97 4.01 6.29
CA ILE A 250 16.70 4.57 6.77
C ILE A 250 16.37 4.00 8.15
N LEU A 251 15.50 4.70 8.88
CA LEU A 251 14.99 4.21 10.16
C LEU A 251 13.72 3.38 9.94
N LEU A 252 13.54 2.36 10.77
CA LEU A 252 12.28 1.65 10.90
C LEU A 252 11.18 2.66 11.31
N GLY A 253 10.04 2.62 10.62
CA GLY A 253 8.95 3.58 10.83
C GLY A 253 9.17 4.95 10.19
N ALA A 254 10.25 5.16 9.41
CA ALA A 254 10.44 6.42 8.69
C ALA A 254 9.32 6.66 7.67
N SER A 255 8.89 7.92 7.50
CA SER A 255 7.81 8.31 6.58
C SER A 255 8.11 8.04 5.11
N ASN A 256 9.40 7.95 4.76
CA ASN A 256 9.87 7.61 3.42
C ASN A 256 10.10 6.09 3.23
N SER A 257 9.68 5.27 4.19
CA SER A 257 9.88 3.82 4.10
C SER A 257 8.95 3.16 3.09
N TRP A 258 7.73 3.66 2.87
CA TRP A 258 6.74 3.03 2.01
C TRP A 258 5.69 4.04 1.53
N PHE A 259 5.42 4.06 0.24
CA PHE A 259 4.36 4.88 -0.37
C PHE A 259 3.47 3.99 -1.26
N PRO A 260 2.14 4.03 -1.09
CA PRO A 260 1.25 3.25 -1.94
C PRO A 260 1.23 3.81 -3.36
N ILE A 261 1.03 2.92 -4.34
CA ILE A 261 0.55 3.28 -5.68
C ILE A 261 -0.87 2.73 -5.82
N PRO A 262 -1.91 3.51 -5.45
CA PRO A 262 -3.29 3.07 -5.52
C PRO A 262 -3.97 3.55 -6.80
N LEU A 263 -4.69 2.70 -7.54
CA LEU A 263 -5.67 3.13 -8.53
C LEU A 263 -7.04 3.29 -7.85
N SER A 264 -7.72 4.41 -8.09
CA SER A 264 -9.01 4.72 -7.48
C SER A 264 -10.03 5.12 -8.52
N VAL A 265 -11.26 4.64 -8.37
CA VAL A 265 -12.41 5.06 -9.17
C VAL A 265 -13.58 5.39 -8.25
N LEU A 266 -14.29 6.47 -8.56
CA LEU A 266 -15.61 6.73 -7.99
C LEU A 266 -16.64 5.85 -8.70
N SER A 267 -17.36 5.05 -7.91
CA SER A 267 -18.41 4.16 -8.40
C SER A 267 -19.62 5.00 -8.78
N ILE A 268 -19.65 5.41 -10.05
CA ILE A 268 -20.70 6.23 -10.64
C ILE A 268 -21.64 5.30 -11.41
N PRO A 269 -22.96 5.37 -11.17
CA PRO A 269 -23.94 4.62 -11.96
C PRO A 269 -23.83 4.98 -13.45
N THR A 270 -23.65 3.97 -14.32
CA THR A 270 -23.55 4.21 -15.77
C THR A 270 -24.91 4.50 -16.41
N SER A 271 -26.00 4.08 -15.76
CA SER A 271 -27.37 4.27 -16.22
C SER A 271 -28.25 4.94 -15.15
N SER A 272 -29.21 5.74 -15.60
CA SER A 272 -30.32 6.27 -14.78
C SER A 272 -31.36 5.19 -14.43
N ASP A 273 -31.35 4.05 -15.12
CA ASP A 273 -32.31 2.97 -14.92
C ASP A 273 -31.99 2.19 -13.65
N LYS A 274 -32.92 2.18 -12.69
CA LYS A 274 -32.78 1.46 -11.42
C LYS A 274 -32.47 -0.03 -11.60
N LEU A 275 -33.04 -0.66 -12.62
CA LEU A 275 -32.79 -2.07 -12.94
C LEU A 275 -31.32 -2.31 -13.36
N ALA A 276 -30.78 -1.44 -14.23
CA ALA A 276 -29.38 -1.53 -14.64
C ALA A 276 -28.42 -1.34 -13.47
N GLN A 277 -28.72 -0.41 -12.55
CA GLN A 277 -27.94 -0.20 -11.33
C GLN A 277 -27.97 -1.41 -10.39
N LEU A 278 -29.13 -2.07 -10.25
CA LEU A 278 -29.26 -3.27 -9.43
C LEU A 278 -28.53 -4.47 -10.03
N ILE A 279 -28.47 -4.56 -11.36
CA ILE A 279 -27.67 -5.57 -12.07
C ILE A 279 -26.17 -5.30 -11.89
N GLU A 280 -25.72 -4.04 -11.94
CA GLU A 280 -24.33 -3.67 -11.61
C GLU A 280 -23.93 -4.08 -10.20
N MET A 281 -24.77 -3.82 -9.21
CA MET A 281 -24.47 -4.15 -7.82
C MET A 281 -24.31 -5.66 -7.58
N ASN A 282 -25.00 -6.48 -8.36
CA ASN A 282 -25.06 -7.93 -8.19
C ASN A 282 -24.32 -8.69 -9.31
N TRP A 283 -23.48 -8.01 -10.10
CA TRP A 283 -22.91 -8.56 -11.32
C TRP A 283 -22.07 -9.83 -11.08
N ALA A 284 -21.30 -9.90 -9.99
CA ALA A 284 -20.47 -11.06 -9.67
C ALA A 284 -21.26 -12.38 -9.58
N GLU A 285 -22.50 -12.32 -9.07
CA GLU A 285 -23.36 -13.51 -8.98
C GLU A 285 -24.15 -13.76 -10.26
N LEU A 286 -24.43 -12.71 -11.03
CA LEU A 286 -25.22 -12.72 -12.28
C LEU A 286 -24.38 -13.10 -13.50
N GLU A 287 -23.08 -12.87 -13.48
CA GLU A 287 -22.16 -13.23 -14.56
C GLU A 287 -22.11 -14.74 -14.78
N GLU A 288 -22.15 -15.51 -13.68
CA GLU A 288 -22.19 -16.98 -13.69
C GLU A 288 -23.53 -17.56 -14.17
N CYS A 289 -24.58 -16.75 -14.33
CA CYS A 289 -25.87 -17.24 -14.80
C CYS A 289 -25.85 -17.47 -16.32
N GLU A 290 -26.23 -18.68 -16.74
CA GLU A 290 -26.30 -19.08 -18.16
C GLU A 290 -27.73 -19.12 -18.70
N SER A 291 -28.74 -19.09 -17.81
CA SER A 291 -30.15 -19.08 -18.19
C SER A 291 -31.00 -18.22 -17.25
N GLY A 292 -32.19 -17.81 -17.71
CA GLY A 292 -33.21 -17.17 -16.86
C GLY A 292 -33.64 -18.03 -15.67
N ARG A 293 -33.45 -19.37 -15.75
CA ARG A 293 -33.74 -20.30 -14.65
C ARG A 293 -32.73 -20.21 -13.51
N ASP A 294 -31.47 -19.90 -13.82
CA ASP A 294 -30.42 -19.68 -12.81
C ASP A 294 -30.63 -18.36 -12.08
N VAL A 295 -31.08 -17.34 -12.82
CA VAL A 295 -31.52 -16.05 -12.24
C VAL A 295 -32.68 -16.28 -11.28
N LYS A 296 -33.67 -17.11 -11.64
CA LYS A 296 -34.79 -17.47 -10.76
C LYS A 296 -34.35 -18.17 -9.47
N MET A 297 -33.35 -19.04 -9.52
CA MET A 297 -32.82 -19.71 -8.32
C MET A 297 -32.08 -18.76 -7.39
N LYS A 298 -31.25 -17.87 -7.94
CA LYS A 298 -30.47 -16.89 -7.16
C LYS A 298 -31.28 -15.63 -6.78
N TRP A 299 -32.44 -15.40 -7.40
CA TRP A 299 -33.33 -14.25 -7.23
C TRP A 299 -33.56 -13.81 -5.78
N ARG A 300 -33.75 -14.77 -4.88
CA ARG A 300 -34.04 -14.50 -3.46
C ARG A 300 -32.83 -14.05 -2.65
N LEU A 301 -31.61 -14.34 -3.12
CA LEU A 301 -30.34 -13.95 -2.49
C LEU A 301 -29.88 -12.56 -2.94
N LEU A 302 -30.35 -12.13 -4.12
CA LEU A 302 -29.94 -10.87 -4.74
C LEU A 302 -30.66 -9.67 -4.12
N LYS A 303 -29.87 -8.75 -3.57
CA LYS A 303 -30.39 -7.58 -2.83
C LYS A 303 -31.13 -6.63 -3.77
N GLY A 304 -32.44 -6.52 -3.61
CA GLY A 304 -33.27 -5.49 -4.23
C GLY A 304 -33.78 -5.78 -5.64
N LEU A 305 -33.47 -6.95 -6.22
CA LEU A 305 -33.96 -7.35 -7.55
C LEU A 305 -35.36 -7.97 -7.52
N ALA A 306 -35.92 -8.23 -6.33
CA ALA A 306 -37.20 -8.89 -6.12
C ALA A 306 -38.44 -8.17 -6.71
N THR A 307 -38.29 -6.92 -7.14
CA THR A 307 -39.36 -6.08 -7.69
C THR A 307 -39.49 -6.11 -9.21
N HIS A 308 -38.56 -6.72 -9.94
CA HIS A 308 -38.60 -6.81 -11.40
C HIS A 308 -39.09 -8.18 -11.88
N THR A 309 -39.18 -8.45 -13.18
CA THR A 309 -39.47 -9.81 -13.69
C THR A 309 -38.19 -10.54 -14.11
N GLU A 310 -38.19 -11.87 -14.01
CA GLU A 310 -37.05 -12.74 -14.37
C GLU A 310 -36.54 -12.47 -15.80
N ASP A 311 -37.47 -12.32 -16.75
CA ASP A 311 -37.16 -12.07 -18.16
C ASP A 311 -36.50 -10.71 -18.38
N GLN A 312 -36.93 -9.67 -17.67
CA GLN A 312 -36.33 -8.33 -17.74
C GLN A 312 -34.89 -8.31 -17.22
N ILE A 313 -34.62 -9.05 -16.14
CA ILE A 313 -33.25 -9.19 -15.63
C ILE A 313 -32.38 -9.95 -16.63
N TRP A 314 -32.88 -11.07 -17.16
CA TRP A 314 -32.12 -11.89 -18.10
C TRP A 314 -31.80 -11.15 -19.40
N GLU A 315 -32.76 -10.39 -19.94
CA GLU A 315 -32.55 -9.56 -21.13
C GLU A 315 -31.47 -8.50 -20.90
N ALA A 316 -31.51 -7.80 -19.76
CA ALA A 316 -30.52 -6.80 -19.39
C ALA A 316 -29.13 -7.41 -19.12
N VAL A 317 -29.05 -8.60 -18.52
CA VAL A 317 -27.79 -9.35 -18.33
C VAL A 317 -27.21 -9.77 -19.69
N THR A 318 -28.04 -10.29 -20.60
CA THR A 318 -27.63 -10.71 -21.96
C THR A 318 -27.10 -9.53 -22.76
N LYS A 319 -27.83 -8.40 -22.74
CA LYS A 319 -27.41 -7.15 -23.40
C LYS A 319 -26.04 -6.68 -22.92
N ARG A 320 -25.77 -6.82 -21.62
CA ARG A 320 -24.47 -6.45 -21.04
C ARG A 320 -23.34 -7.41 -21.44
N LYS A 321 -23.58 -8.73 -21.42
CA LYS A 321 -22.60 -9.73 -21.87
C LYS A 321 -22.18 -9.52 -23.34
N CYS A 322 -23.11 -9.10 -24.20
CA CYS A 322 -22.80 -8.76 -25.59
C CYS A 322 -21.97 -7.46 -25.70
N SER A 323 -22.29 -6.43 -24.91
CA SER A 323 -21.56 -5.14 -24.96
C SER A 323 -20.11 -5.23 -24.45
N SER A 324 -19.82 -6.13 -23.50
CA SER A 324 -18.46 -6.30 -22.97
C SER A 324 -17.46 -6.88 -23.97
N ALA A 325 -17.93 -7.48 -25.06
CA ALA A 325 -17.07 -8.11 -26.08
C ALA A 325 -16.51 -7.14 -27.13
N GLN A 326 -16.92 -5.86 -27.13
CA GLN A 326 -16.62 -4.91 -28.22
C GLN A 326 -15.75 -3.69 -27.85
N GLU A 327 -15.28 -3.55 -26.61
CA GLU A 327 -14.43 -2.43 -26.21
C GLU A 327 -12.94 -2.83 -26.22
N GLU A 328 -12.24 -2.52 -27.33
CA GLU A 328 -10.79 -2.68 -27.52
C GLU A 328 -9.94 -1.67 -26.71
N ASP A 329 -8.66 -2.03 -26.57
CA ASP A 329 -7.57 -1.40 -25.80
C ASP A 329 -7.34 0.11 -26.04
N GLU A 330 -8.15 0.97 -25.41
CA GLU A 330 -7.75 2.33 -25.10
C GLU A 330 -7.49 2.51 -23.61
N PHE A 331 -6.45 3.29 -23.30
CA PHE A 331 -6.14 3.74 -21.94
C PHE A 331 -7.40 4.35 -21.31
N VAL A 332 -7.97 3.67 -20.32
CA VAL A 332 -9.23 4.07 -19.71
C VAL A 332 -8.98 5.30 -18.86
N ASP A 333 -9.31 6.48 -19.39
CA ASP A 333 -9.38 7.69 -18.58
C ASP A 333 -10.49 7.54 -17.54
N VAL A 334 -10.08 7.28 -16.30
CA VAL A 334 -10.97 7.12 -15.17
C VAL A 334 -11.59 8.46 -14.75
N ARG A 335 -10.86 9.57 -14.92
CA ARG A 335 -11.24 10.89 -14.37
C ARG A 335 -12.21 11.64 -15.27
N ARG A 336 -12.11 11.51 -16.60
CA ARG A 336 -13.00 12.19 -17.56
C ARG A 336 -14.49 11.91 -17.28
N PRO A 337 -14.93 10.64 -17.16
CA PRO A 337 -16.34 10.34 -16.87
C PRO A 337 -16.77 10.84 -15.48
N GLU A 338 -15.86 10.86 -14.51
CA GLU A 338 -16.15 11.45 -13.19
C GLU A 338 -16.41 12.95 -13.33
N TRP A 339 -15.51 13.66 -14.01
CA TRP A 339 -15.63 15.09 -14.25
C TRP A 339 -16.94 15.45 -14.96
N GLU A 340 -17.35 14.69 -15.97
CA GLU A 340 -18.60 14.92 -16.70
C GLU A 340 -19.84 14.82 -15.79
N VAL A 341 -19.87 13.81 -14.91
CA VAL A 341 -21.00 13.59 -13.99
C VAL A 341 -21.05 14.67 -12.91
N PHE A 342 -19.91 15.09 -12.38
CA PHE A 342 -19.87 16.18 -11.38
C PHE A 342 -20.12 17.56 -12.01
N SER A 343 -19.68 17.76 -13.25
CA SER A 343 -19.93 18.99 -13.99
C SER A 343 -21.39 19.12 -14.42
N ASN A 344 -22.05 18.01 -14.76
CA ASN A 344 -23.46 17.93 -15.14
C ASN A 344 -24.23 16.99 -14.21
N PRO A 345 -24.48 17.39 -12.95
CA PRO A 345 -25.12 16.54 -11.96
C PRO A 345 -26.58 16.31 -12.32
N ASP A 346 -26.93 15.06 -12.60
CA ASP A 346 -28.30 14.64 -12.84
C ASP A 346 -28.86 13.94 -11.60
N SER A 347 -29.91 14.53 -11.01
CA SER A 347 -30.61 13.96 -9.86
C SER A 347 -31.26 12.60 -10.14
N SER A 348 -31.50 12.26 -11.42
CA SER A 348 -32.06 10.97 -11.84
C SER A 348 -31.10 9.79 -11.59
N ARG A 349 -29.78 10.07 -11.55
CA ARG A 349 -28.71 9.08 -11.32
C ARG A 349 -28.45 8.81 -9.84
N ASN A 350 -29.19 9.44 -8.93
CA ASN A 350 -29.05 9.22 -7.49
C ASN A 350 -29.42 7.79 -7.11
N SER A 351 -28.47 7.06 -6.53
CA SER A 351 -28.59 5.68 -6.10
C SER A 351 -28.33 5.53 -4.59
N ARG A 352 -28.37 4.29 -4.08
CA ARG A 352 -28.02 4.01 -2.68
C ARG A 352 -26.59 4.43 -2.33
N ASN A 353 -25.67 4.27 -3.28
CA ASN A 353 -24.24 4.47 -3.09
C ASN A 353 -23.72 5.78 -3.68
N PHE A 354 -24.56 6.52 -4.40
CA PHE A 354 -24.18 7.75 -5.10
C PHE A 354 -25.29 8.80 -4.99
N LYS A 355 -25.01 9.97 -4.41
CA LYS A 355 -25.99 11.05 -4.32
C LYS A 355 -25.34 12.42 -4.47
N LEU A 356 -25.77 13.18 -5.47
CA LEU A 356 -25.32 14.55 -5.73
C LEU A 356 -26.43 15.56 -5.46
N ARG A 357 -26.05 16.71 -4.90
CA ARG A 357 -26.91 17.87 -4.71
C ARG A 357 -26.18 19.15 -5.06
N VAL A 358 -26.73 19.91 -5.99
CA VAL A 358 -26.21 21.23 -6.35
C VAL A 358 -26.58 22.23 -5.26
N VAL A 359 -25.62 23.09 -4.90
CA VAL A 359 -25.83 24.18 -3.95
C VAL A 359 -25.29 25.49 -4.51
N ASP A 360 -25.82 26.59 -4.00
CA ASP A 360 -25.34 27.91 -4.37
C ASP A 360 -23.90 28.13 -3.90
N SER A 361 -23.09 28.74 -4.78
CA SER A 361 -21.74 29.16 -4.43
C SER A 361 -21.79 30.15 -3.23
N PRO A 362 -20.95 29.95 -2.18
CA PRO A 362 -20.90 30.86 -1.04
C PRO A 362 -20.65 32.30 -1.49
N LYS A 363 -21.34 33.26 -0.87
CA LYS A 363 -21.32 34.68 -1.28
C LYS A 363 -19.90 35.25 -1.54
N PRO A 364 -18.87 34.99 -0.71
CA PRO A 364 -17.53 35.52 -0.93
C PRO A 364 -16.86 35.01 -2.21
N TYR A 365 -17.23 33.80 -2.67
CA TYR A 365 -16.52 33.07 -3.73
C TYR A 365 -17.30 32.96 -5.04
N ARG A 366 -18.44 33.65 -5.17
CA ARG A 366 -19.27 33.60 -6.39
C ARG A 366 -18.54 34.00 -7.68
N HIS A 367 -17.55 34.89 -7.58
CA HIS A 367 -16.74 35.30 -8.72
C HIS A 367 -15.71 34.24 -9.15
N LEU A 368 -15.31 33.34 -8.23
CA LEU A 368 -14.31 32.29 -8.46
C LEU A 368 -14.94 30.93 -8.78
N LEU A 369 -16.06 30.61 -8.14
CA LEU A 369 -16.70 29.29 -8.21
C LEU A 369 -17.92 29.34 -9.13
N LYS A 370 -17.82 28.67 -10.27
CA LYS A 370 -18.90 28.47 -11.24
C LYS A 370 -20.00 27.57 -10.68
N LYS A 371 -19.64 26.49 -9.99
CA LYS A 371 -20.59 25.50 -9.45
C LYS A 371 -20.05 24.83 -8.20
N VAL A 372 -20.94 24.58 -7.24
CA VAL A 372 -20.65 23.78 -6.04
C VAL A 372 -21.64 22.62 -5.99
N VAL A 373 -21.10 21.40 -5.91
CA VAL A 373 -21.90 20.17 -5.83
C VAL A 373 -21.50 19.42 -4.57
N LEU A 374 -22.47 19.13 -3.72
CA LEU A 374 -22.30 18.29 -2.55
C LEU A 374 -22.56 16.85 -2.95
N ALA A 375 -21.59 15.99 -2.71
CA ALA A 375 -21.71 14.56 -2.87
C ALA A 375 -22.02 13.96 -1.51
N GLU A 376 -23.31 13.85 -1.19
CA GLU A 376 -23.78 13.35 0.11
C GLU A 376 -23.52 11.85 0.30
N ARG A 377 -23.36 11.11 -0.80
CA ARG A 377 -22.95 9.71 -0.78
C ARG A 377 -22.05 9.44 -1.97
N LEU A 378 -20.86 8.93 -1.68
CA LEU A 378 -19.91 8.43 -2.66
C LEU A 378 -19.41 7.07 -2.22
N ARG A 379 -19.36 6.14 -3.17
CA ARG A 379 -18.61 4.89 -3.05
C ARG A 379 -17.37 5.04 -3.89
N GLU A 380 -16.22 4.94 -3.24
CA GLU A 380 -14.93 4.93 -3.89
C GLU A 380 -14.34 3.53 -3.77
N VAL A 381 -13.86 2.99 -4.89
CA VAL A 381 -13.17 1.70 -4.92
C VAL A 381 -11.72 1.97 -5.25
N ARG A 382 -10.81 1.44 -4.41
CA ARG A 382 -9.36 1.60 -4.58
C ARG A 382 -8.66 0.26 -4.59
N SER A 383 -7.74 0.08 -5.53
CA SER A 383 -6.87 -1.09 -5.67
C SER A 383 -5.41 -0.70 -5.51
N LEU A 384 -4.64 -1.48 -4.77
CA LEU A 384 -3.19 -1.30 -4.70
C LEU A 384 -2.55 -2.07 -5.86
N ILE A 385 -1.80 -1.37 -6.71
CA ILE A 385 -1.08 -2.00 -7.84
C ILE A 385 0.43 -2.14 -7.60
N GLY A 386 0.96 -1.46 -6.60
CA GLY A 386 2.38 -1.44 -6.28
C GLY A 386 2.65 -0.47 -5.14
N PHE A 387 3.92 -0.29 -4.84
CA PHE A 387 4.39 0.74 -3.90
C PHE A 387 5.79 1.20 -4.28
N THR A 388 6.22 2.31 -3.71
CA THR A 388 7.59 2.83 -3.82
C THR A 388 8.17 3.07 -2.43
N ARG A 389 9.47 3.38 -2.39
CA ARG A 389 10.17 3.80 -1.17
C ARG A 389 11.08 4.96 -1.52
N ILE A 390 11.48 5.73 -0.51
CA ILE A 390 12.33 6.93 -0.61
C ILE A 390 11.63 8.07 -1.34
N GLU A 391 11.16 7.83 -2.55
CA GLU A 391 10.44 8.79 -3.39
C GLU A 391 8.95 8.47 -3.41
N SER A 392 8.15 9.52 -3.16
CA SER A 392 6.69 9.44 -3.24
C SER A 392 6.25 9.55 -4.69
N PRO A 393 5.26 8.76 -5.13
CA PRO A 393 4.64 8.93 -6.44
C PRO A 393 3.78 10.21 -6.52
N GLY A 394 3.60 10.95 -5.42
CA GLY A 394 2.74 12.15 -5.36
C GLY A 394 3.18 13.33 -6.23
N GLU A 395 4.36 13.26 -6.87
CA GLU A 395 4.76 14.24 -7.89
C GLU A 395 4.10 13.99 -9.27
N TYR A 396 3.46 12.83 -9.47
CA TYR A 396 2.83 12.47 -10.74
C TYR A 396 1.32 12.78 -10.67
N THR A 397 0.86 13.63 -11.59
CA THR A 397 -0.56 14.01 -11.75
C THR A 397 -1.44 12.80 -12.05
N GLU A 398 -0.88 11.82 -12.76
CA GLU A 398 -1.48 10.55 -13.14
C GLU A 398 -0.57 9.39 -12.74
N LEU A 399 -1.17 8.32 -12.22
CA LEU A 399 -0.42 7.14 -11.77
C LEU A 399 0.19 6.33 -12.92
N GLY A 400 -0.35 6.47 -14.14
CA GLY A 400 0.21 5.88 -15.36
C GLY A 400 1.50 6.56 -15.84
N ASP A 401 1.77 7.79 -15.39
CA ASP A 401 3.02 8.50 -15.68
C ASP A 401 4.17 8.06 -14.77
N PHE A 402 3.88 7.28 -13.72
CA PHE A 402 4.91 6.80 -12.81
C PHE A 402 5.82 5.79 -13.52
N PRO A 403 7.17 5.93 -13.45
CA PRO A 403 8.08 5.00 -14.07
C PRO A 403 7.81 3.56 -13.63
N LYS A 404 7.40 2.70 -14.57
CA LYS A 404 7.06 1.30 -14.28
C LYS A 404 8.21 0.54 -13.62
N ASP A 405 9.45 0.95 -13.89
CA ASP A 405 10.68 0.34 -13.37
C ASP A 405 10.93 0.65 -11.87
N GLN A 406 10.34 1.71 -11.33
CA GLN A 406 10.47 2.08 -9.91
C GLN A 406 9.36 1.49 -9.03
N ARG A 407 8.34 0.88 -9.66
CA ARG A 407 7.19 0.29 -8.97
C ARG A 407 7.57 -1.08 -8.45
N VAL A 408 7.55 -1.24 -7.13
CA VAL A 408 7.83 -2.54 -6.50
C VAL A 408 6.62 -3.46 -6.67
N PRO A 409 6.83 -4.71 -7.13
CA PRO A 409 5.74 -5.66 -7.31
C PRO A 409 5.17 -6.16 -5.98
N LEU A 410 3.87 -6.47 -6.00
CA LEU A 410 3.12 -7.01 -4.86
C LEU A 410 3.19 -8.55 -4.76
N SER A 411 3.65 -9.21 -5.83
CA SER A 411 3.65 -10.66 -6.01
C SER A 411 4.95 -11.10 -6.69
N ARG A 412 5.35 -12.36 -6.52
CA ARG A 412 6.53 -12.93 -7.18
C ARG A 412 6.32 -13.04 -8.69
N THR A 413 5.12 -13.44 -9.07
CA THR A 413 4.64 -13.55 -10.45
C THR A 413 3.62 -12.46 -10.74
N VAL A 414 3.30 -12.27 -12.02
CA VAL A 414 2.27 -11.31 -12.42
C VAL A 414 0.94 -11.70 -11.77
N PRO A 415 0.33 -10.81 -10.97
CA PRO A 415 -0.81 -11.19 -10.14
C PRO A 415 -2.07 -11.44 -10.99
N LYS A 416 -2.88 -12.42 -10.57
CA LYS A 416 -4.22 -12.70 -11.16
C LYS A 416 -5.34 -11.88 -10.51
N TRP A 417 -5.05 -11.24 -9.38
CA TRP A 417 -5.99 -10.44 -8.61
C TRP A 417 -5.23 -9.36 -7.83
N VAL A 418 -5.92 -8.29 -7.45
CA VAL A 418 -5.32 -7.20 -6.66
C VAL A 418 -6.10 -6.89 -5.38
N PRO A 419 -5.41 -6.53 -4.28
CA PRO A 419 -6.07 -6.15 -3.05
C PRO A 419 -6.79 -4.81 -3.24
N THR A 420 -8.07 -4.80 -2.89
CA THR A 420 -9.02 -3.73 -3.19
C THR A 420 -9.84 -3.41 -1.94
N SER A 421 -10.18 -2.15 -1.73
CA SER A 421 -11.12 -1.74 -0.68
C SER A 421 -12.19 -0.81 -1.22
N GLU A 422 -13.40 -0.95 -0.70
CA GLU A 422 -14.45 0.05 -0.87
C GLU A 422 -14.52 0.98 0.33
N ILE A 423 -14.59 2.28 0.06
CA ILE A 423 -14.76 3.33 1.05
C ILE A 423 -16.03 4.08 0.70
N ARG A 424 -16.86 4.33 1.70
CA ARG A 424 -18.04 5.18 1.57
C ARG A 424 -17.77 6.48 2.27
N GLY A 425 -18.07 7.57 1.60
CA GLY A 425 -17.80 8.90 2.10
C GLY A 425 -18.73 9.94 1.52
N GLU A 426 -18.42 11.17 1.89
CA GLU A 426 -19.05 12.38 1.40
C GLU A 426 -17.96 13.24 0.76
N GLY A 427 -18.35 14.14 -0.14
CA GLY A 427 -17.40 14.99 -0.85
C GLY A 427 -18.00 16.32 -1.25
N VAL A 428 -17.12 17.24 -1.61
CA VAL A 428 -17.49 18.53 -2.19
C VAL A 428 -16.75 18.67 -3.51
N PHE A 429 -17.51 18.87 -4.57
CA PHE A 429 -16.98 19.19 -5.88
C PHE A 429 -17.08 20.70 -6.12
N LEU A 430 -15.94 21.31 -6.42
CA LEU A 430 -15.81 22.74 -6.70
C LEU A 430 -15.41 22.93 -8.15
N GLN A 431 -16.31 23.47 -8.96
CA GLN A 431 -16.00 23.88 -10.31
C GLN A 431 -15.61 25.36 -10.31
N PHE A 432 -14.34 25.63 -10.61
CA PHE A 432 -13.83 26.99 -10.74
C PHE A 432 -14.23 27.61 -12.08
N SER A 433 -14.30 28.95 -12.09
CA SER A 433 -14.44 29.73 -13.31
C SER A 433 -13.13 29.72 -14.09
N GLU A 434 -13.17 29.20 -15.31
CA GLU A 434 -12.01 29.10 -16.21
C GLU A 434 -11.37 30.47 -16.46
N HIS A 435 -12.18 31.49 -16.68
CA HIS A 435 -11.72 32.88 -16.81
C HIS A 435 -10.94 33.37 -15.58
N SER A 436 -11.38 33.01 -14.37
CA SER A 436 -10.69 33.39 -13.13
C SER A 436 -9.35 32.66 -12.98
N ILE A 437 -9.29 31.38 -13.36
CA ILE A 437 -8.05 30.60 -13.37
C ILE A 437 -7.07 31.18 -14.38
N GLU A 438 -7.50 31.47 -15.61
CA GLU A 438 -6.63 32.07 -16.63
C GLU A 438 -6.00 33.38 -16.18
N MET A 439 -6.78 34.27 -15.56
CA MET A 439 -6.26 35.52 -15.00
C MET A 439 -5.24 35.26 -13.89
N TRP A 440 -5.50 34.27 -13.02
CA TRP A 440 -4.59 33.89 -11.96
C TRP A 440 -3.28 33.31 -12.49
N VAL A 441 -3.33 32.44 -13.50
CA VAL A 441 -2.15 31.87 -14.18
C VAL A 441 -1.31 32.97 -14.81
N LYS A 442 -1.94 33.90 -15.55
CA LYS A 442 -1.24 35.05 -16.15
C LYS A 442 -0.53 35.92 -15.10
N LYS A 443 -1.18 36.18 -13.96
CA LYS A 443 -0.62 36.98 -12.86
C LYS A 443 0.55 36.27 -12.16
N THR A 444 0.56 34.94 -12.15
CA THR A 444 1.47 34.13 -11.32
C THR A 444 2.59 33.47 -12.12
N LYS A 445 2.67 33.75 -13.43
CA LYS A 445 3.62 33.13 -14.36
C LYS A 445 5.09 33.22 -13.91
N GLU A 446 5.49 34.32 -13.28
CA GLU A 446 6.86 34.47 -12.76
C GLU A 446 7.20 33.46 -11.66
N ARG A 447 6.21 33.09 -10.82
CA ARG A 447 6.41 32.12 -9.74
C ARG A 447 6.66 30.71 -10.26
N GLU A 448 6.15 30.38 -11.44
CA GLU A 448 6.42 29.08 -12.08
C GLU A 448 7.93 28.87 -12.27
N GLY A 449 8.64 29.90 -12.75
CA GLY A 449 10.10 29.88 -12.89
C GLY A 449 10.82 29.75 -11.55
N GLU A 450 10.37 30.47 -10.53
CA GLU A 450 10.93 30.39 -9.17
C GLU A 450 10.75 28.98 -8.57
N PHE A 451 9.56 28.39 -8.68
CA PHE A 451 9.27 27.04 -8.20
C PHE A 451 10.09 25.99 -8.96
N PHE A 452 10.23 26.16 -10.28
CA PHE A 452 11.05 25.27 -11.10
C PHE A 452 12.51 25.27 -10.66
N GLU A 453 13.11 26.45 -10.48
CA GLU A 453 14.50 26.56 -9.99
C GLU A 453 14.67 26.06 -8.55
N ALA A 454 13.70 26.34 -7.67
CA ALA A 454 13.71 25.82 -6.30
C ALA A 454 13.67 24.29 -6.28
N HIS A 455 12.80 23.68 -7.09
CA HIS A 455 12.70 22.23 -7.22
C HIS A 455 13.97 21.62 -7.83
N ARG A 456 14.54 22.26 -8.85
CA ARG A 456 15.83 21.84 -9.44
C ARG A 456 16.96 21.82 -8.39
N ARG A 457 17.08 22.88 -7.57
CA ARG A 457 18.04 22.92 -6.45
C ARG A 457 17.77 21.83 -5.41
N TRP A 458 16.49 21.60 -5.07
CA TRP A 458 16.08 20.55 -4.13
C TRP A 458 16.50 19.14 -4.59
N ARG A 459 16.39 18.86 -5.91
CA ARG A 459 16.84 17.59 -6.52
C ARG A 459 18.36 17.46 -6.54
N LEU A 460 19.07 18.52 -6.93
CA LEU A 460 20.54 18.56 -6.92
C LEU A 460 21.10 18.27 -5.52
N ASN A 461 20.55 18.90 -4.49
CA ASN A 461 20.97 18.68 -3.10
C ASN A 461 20.72 17.24 -2.59
N ARG A 462 19.90 16.45 -3.30
CA ARG A 462 19.60 15.04 -2.96
C ARG A 462 20.26 14.04 -3.90
N GLY A 463 21.09 14.51 -4.83
CA GLY A 463 21.73 13.70 -5.86
C GLY A 463 20.74 13.07 -6.85
N LEU A 464 19.55 13.66 -7.00
CA LEU A 464 18.48 13.14 -7.86
C LEU A 464 18.61 13.71 -9.27
N ASN A 465 18.24 12.91 -10.27
CA ASN A 465 18.30 13.33 -11.67
C ASN A 465 17.37 14.53 -11.93
N THR A 466 17.88 15.61 -12.52
CA THR A 466 17.12 16.85 -12.80
C THR A 466 16.35 16.84 -14.13
N THR A 467 16.53 15.86 -15.02
CA THR A 467 15.92 15.86 -16.37
C THR A 467 14.50 15.30 -16.45
N LEU A 468 14.00 14.59 -15.43
CA LEU A 468 12.60 14.10 -15.38
C LEU A 468 11.55 15.24 -15.48
N LEU A 469 11.96 16.47 -15.16
CA LEU A 469 11.14 17.68 -15.21
C LEU A 469 10.69 18.11 -16.61
N ALA A 470 11.46 17.82 -17.66
CA ALA A 470 11.15 18.33 -19.00
C ALA A 470 9.87 17.73 -19.58
N ARG A 471 9.45 16.53 -19.15
CA ARG A 471 8.22 15.89 -19.61
C ARG A 471 6.97 16.37 -18.87
N GLN A 472 7.05 16.60 -17.56
CA GLN A 472 5.89 17.00 -16.74
C GLN A 472 5.44 18.45 -16.99
N VAL A 473 6.39 19.40 -17.16
CA VAL A 473 6.04 20.80 -17.48
C VAL A 473 5.50 20.91 -18.92
N SER A 474 6.02 20.10 -19.84
CA SER A 474 5.55 20.08 -21.24
C SER A 474 4.15 19.48 -21.41
N ALA A 475 3.74 18.56 -20.53
CA ALA A 475 2.40 17.98 -20.53
C ALA A 475 1.35 18.99 -20.02
N LEU A 476 1.66 19.73 -18.95
CA LEU A 476 0.81 20.81 -18.41
C LEU A 476 0.66 22.00 -19.37
N ALA A 477 1.58 22.20 -20.31
CA ALA A 477 1.49 23.24 -21.33
C ALA A 477 0.72 22.80 -22.60
N ARG A 478 0.32 21.53 -22.71
CA ARG A 478 -0.39 20.96 -23.88
C ARG A 478 -1.81 20.46 -23.59
N SER A 479 -2.25 20.48 -22.34
CA SER A 479 -3.66 20.37 -21.92
C SER A 479 -4.23 21.74 -21.66
#